data_AF-D2RFH9-F1
#
_entry.id   AF-D2RFH9-F1
#
_cell.length_a   1.000
_cell.length_b   1.000
_cell.length_c   1.000
_cell.angle_alpha   90.00
_cell.angle_beta   90.00
_cell.angle_gamma   90.00
#
_symmetry.space_group_name_H-M   'P 1'
#
loop_
_entity.id
_entity.type
_entity.pdbx_description
1 polymer ?
#
loop_
_entity_poly.entity_id
_entity_poly.type
_entity_poly.pdbx_seq_one_letter_code
_entity_poly.pdbx_strand_id
1 'polypeptide(L)'
;MAEMRLNTGLVIVGAYADKVRRTLFAQLKDKIKAKEIDSKMVAKAAGDLNKLLYEIFVNRLKLDKGDVVRIVVDYDVRDGEVVWDLDSLKIEVFKRIPEEEYAEIVRESVKRIEELEEVEEVRMRIERVGKTDLGDVVYEVRVGDEKVGALVLTPLNGEGIVRGALLRPNPVIIERVKVSMENLEEELLKVVEEKGRVTEEEEARRIIEDIERMKA
;
A
#
# COMPACT_ATOMS: atom_id res chain seq x y z
N MET A 1 -25.55 13.27 32.73
CA MET A 1 -24.09 13.44 32.86
C MET A 1 -23.46 12.88 31.59
N ALA A 2 -22.34 13.43 31.12
CA ALA A 2 -21.74 12.99 29.86
C ALA A 2 -20.84 11.77 30.12
N GLU A 3 -21.35 10.59 29.74
CA GLU A 3 -20.60 9.34 29.73
C GLU A 3 -19.50 9.43 28.66
N MET A 4 -18.24 9.27 29.08
CA MET A 4 -17.07 9.32 28.20
C MET A 4 -16.49 7.91 28.03
N ARG A 5 -15.92 7.63 26.86
CA ARG A 5 -15.34 6.32 26.54
C ARG A 5 -13.86 6.45 26.26
N LEU A 6 -13.03 5.74 27.01
CA LEU A 6 -11.62 5.52 26.66
C LEU A 6 -11.54 4.34 25.69
N ASN A 7 -10.92 4.53 24.53
CA ASN A 7 -10.63 3.47 23.56
C ASN A 7 -9.18 3.60 23.09
N THR A 8 -8.38 2.57 23.32
CA THR A 8 -6.96 2.59 22.93
C THR A 8 -6.74 2.37 21.43
N GLY A 9 -7.74 1.85 20.70
CA GLY A 9 -7.49 1.15 19.44
C GLY A 9 -6.59 -0.06 19.66
N LEU A 10 -6.01 -0.58 18.57
CA LEU A 10 -5.00 -1.63 18.63
C LEU A 10 -3.68 -1.05 19.17
N VAL A 11 -3.13 -1.67 20.19
CA VAL A 11 -1.84 -1.31 20.78
C VAL A 11 -1.10 -2.56 21.22
N ILE A 12 0.22 -2.59 21.02
CA ILE A 12 1.05 -3.68 21.55
C ILE A 12 1.00 -3.70 23.08
N VAL A 13 1.03 -4.89 23.68
CA VAL A 13 1.04 -5.07 25.14
C VAL A 13 2.23 -4.33 25.77
N GLY A 14 3.38 -4.24 25.09
CA GLY A 14 4.52 -3.46 25.58
C GLY A 14 4.24 -1.96 25.79
N ALA A 15 3.19 -1.40 25.19
CA ALA A 15 2.92 0.04 25.17
C ALA A 15 1.49 0.42 25.65
N TYR A 16 0.68 -0.53 26.12
CA TYR A 16 -0.71 -0.23 26.50
C TYR A 16 -0.80 0.84 27.58
N ALA A 17 0.11 0.82 28.55
CA ALA A 17 0.05 1.71 29.72
C ALA A 17 0.19 3.19 29.32
N ASP A 18 1.14 3.48 28.44
CA ASP A 18 1.35 4.82 27.89
C ASP A 18 0.19 5.22 26.98
N LYS A 19 -0.39 4.27 26.23
CA LYS A 19 -1.53 4.54 25.37
C LYS A 19 -2.78 4.91 26.17
N VAL A 20 -3.08 4.19 27.26
CA VAL A 20 -4.16 4.51 28.20
C VAL A 20 -3.96 5.92 28.75
N ARG A 21 -2.77 6.21 29.29
CA ARG A 21 -2.44 7.52 29.86
C ARG A 21 -2.62 8.64 28.84
N ARG A 22 -1.97 8.54 27.68
CA ARG A 22 -2.02 9.59 26.64
C ARG A 22 -3.44 9.83 26.14
N THR A 23 -4.22 8.76 25.97
CA THR A 23 -5.61 8.86 25.51
C THR A 23 -6.48 9.58 26.55
N LEU A 24 -6.36 9.20 27.83
CA LEU A 24 -7.12 9.85 28.89
C LEU A 24 -6.77 11.33 29.05
N PHE A 25 -5.47 11.67 29.01
CA PHE A 25 -5.02 13.07 29.05
C PHE A 25 -5.51 13.88 27.85
N ALA A 26 -5.57 13.28 26.67
CA ALA A 26 -6.10 13.94 25.49
C ALA A 26 -7.60 14.23 25.63
N GLN A 27 -8.39 13.25 26.10
CA GLN A 27 -9.83 13.39 26.30
C GLN A 27 -10.19 14.42 27.38
N LEU A 28 -9.38 14.51 28.44
CA LEU A 28 -9.62 15.42 29.56
C LEU A 28 -8.89 16.76 29.45
N LYS A 29 -8.21 17.04 28.33
CA LYS A 29 -7.40 18.25 28.13
C LYS A 29 -8.15 19.53 28.45
N ASP A 30 -9.38 19.67 27.96
CA ASP A 30 -10.16 20.90 28.15
C ASP A 30 -10.74 21.00 29.58
N LYS A 31 -11.10 19.87 30.20
CA LYS A 31 -11.49 19.81 31.62
C LYS A 31 -10.34 20.19 32.56
N ILE A 32 -9.11 19.79 32.22
CA ILE A 32 -7.90 20.21 32.93
C ILE A 32 -7.70 21.73 32.81
N LYS A 33 -7.83 22.29 31.60
CA LYS A 33 -7.71 23.75 31.40
C LYS A 33 -8.79 24.52 32.15
N ALA A 34 -10.01 23.99 32.19
CA ALA A 34 -11.14 24.55 32.93
C ALA A 34 -11.00 24.39 34.45
N LYS A 35 -9.96 23.70 34.95
CA LYS A 35 -9.74 23.36 36.36
C LYS A 35 -10.87 22.53 36.98
N GLU A 36 -11.61 21.79 36.16
CA GLU A 36 -12.61 20.81 36.62
C GLU A 36 -11.95 19.55 37.19
N ILE A 37 -10.72 19.24 36.74
CA ILE A 37 -9.93 18.11 37.21
C ILE A 37 -8.44 18.45 37.19
N ASP A 38 -7.69 18.04 38.23
CA ASP A 38 -6.25 18.22 38.27
C ASP A 38 -5.54 17.15 37.43
N SER A 39 -4.48 17.55 36.72
CA SER A 39 -3.59 16.66 35.96
C SER A 39 -3.07 15.44 36.76
N LYS A 40 -2.84 15.60 38.07
CA LYS A 40 -2.43 14.53 38.99
C LYS A 40 -3.54 13.50 39.17
N MET A 41 -4.81 13.92 39.22
CA MET A 41 -5.95 13.01 39.32
C MET A 41 -6.14 12.20 38.05
N VAL A 42 -5.90 12.82 36.88
CA VAL A 42 -5.86 12.09 35.59
C VAL A 42 -4.72 11.06 35.57
N ALA A 43 -3.52 11.43 36.04
CA ALA A 43 -2.39 10.51 36.11
C ALA A 43 -2.66 9.34 37.08
N LYS A 44 -3.26 9.61 38.24
CA LYS A 44 -3.68 8.60 39.22
C LYS A 44 -4.68 7.62 38.60
N ALA A 45 -5.73 8.13 37.97
CA ALA A 45 -6.76 7.30 37.34
C ALA A 45 -6.22 6.40 36.23
N ALA A 46 -5.34 6.92 35.37
CA ALA A 46 -4.65 6.11 34.37
C ALA A 46 -3.75 5.05 35.02
N GLY A 47 -3.04 5.40 36.09
CA GLY A 47 -2.21 4.48 36.86
C GLY A 47 -3.01 3.34 37.49
N ASP A 48 -4.17 3.64 38.07
CA ASP A 48 -5.02 2.64 38.71
C ASP A 48 -5.65 1.68 37.69
N LEU A 49 -6.13 2.18 36.54
CA LEU A 49 -6.55 1.32 35.44
C LEU A 49 -5.39 0.45 34.92
N ASN A 50 -4.19 1.02 34.77
CA ASN A 50 -3.02 0.27 34.31
C ASN A 50 -2.59 -0.85 35.28
N LYS A 51 -2.77 -0.68 36.60
CA LYS A 51 -2.53 -1.77 37.56
C LYS A 51 -3.47 -2.95 37.33
N LEU A 52 -4.76 -2.67 37.11
CA LEU A 52 -5.75 -3.71 36.78
C LEU A 52 -5.40 -4.40 35.46
N LEU A 53 -5.05 -3.62 34.43
CA LEU A 53 -4.65 -4.15 33.13
C LEU A 53 -3.37 -4.99 33.21
N TYR A 54 -2.40 -4.62 34.06
CA TYR A 54 -1.20 -5.41 34.30
C TYR A 54 -1.54 -6.78 34.89
N GLU A 55 -2.41 -6.82 35.90
CA GLU A 55 -2.91 -8.06 36.47
C GLU A 55 -3.59 -8.95 35.42
N ILE A 56 -4.41 -8.37 34.56
CA ILE A 56 -5.10 -9.11 33.49
C ILE A 56 -4.10 -9.61 32.44
N PHE A 57 -3.29 -8.72 31.84
CA PHE A 57 -2.45 -9.06 30.70
C PHE A 57 -1.23 -9.90 31.07
N VAL A 58 -0.51 -9.51 32.12
CA VAL A 58 0.78 -10.10 32.46
C VAL A 58 0.60 -11.26 33.44
N ASN A 59 -0.22 -11.08 34.48
CA ASN A 59 -0.33 -12.08 35.53
C ASN A 59 -1.30 -13.21 35.17
N ARG A 60 -2.44 -12.89 34.57
CA ARG A 60 -3.49 -13.89 34.27
C ARG A 60 -3.40 -14.44 32.86
N LEU A 61 -3.39 -13.57 31.84
CA LEU A 61 -3.41 -13.99 30.44
C LEU A 61 -2.02 -14.37 29.90
N LYS A 62 -0.95 -14.00 30.62
CA LYS A 62 0.45 -14.31 30.25
C LYS A 62 0.77 -13.86 28.81
N LEU A 63 0.36 -12.63 28.47
CA LEU A 63 0.61 -12.05 27.15
C LEU A 63 2.07 -11.62 27.02
N ASP A 64 2.59 -11.78 25.81
CA ASP A 64 3.92 -11.32 25.44
C ASP A 64 3.90 -9.84 25.05
N LYS A 65 5.05 -9.17 25.15
CA LYS A 65 5.16 -7.73 24.83
C LYS A 65 4.74 -7.40 23.38
N GLY A 66 4.90 -8.36 22.47
CA GLY A 66 4.57 -8.23 21.05
C GLY A 66 3.13 -8.59 20.70
N ASP A 67 2.36 -9.14 21.64
CA ASP A 67 0.92 -9.32 21.45
C ASP A 67 0.22 -7.96 21.32
N VAL A 68 -0.96 -7.94 20.72
CA VAL A 68 -1.76 -6.74 20.52
C VAL A 68 -3.04 -6.83 21.33
N VAL A 69 -3.42 -5.71 21.95
CA VAL A 69 -4.66 -5.58 22.71
C VAL A 69 -5.46 -4.36 22.27
N ARG A 70 -6.77 -4.41 22.51
CA ARG A 70 -7.66 -3.23 22.46
C ARG A 70 -8.41 -3.13 23.77
N ILE A 71 -8.34 -1.97 24.41
CA ILE A 71 -9.00 -1.68 25.69
C ILE A 71 -10.07 -0.62 25.44
N VAL A 72 -11.29 -0.93 25.86
CA VAL A 72 -12.43 -0.02 25.84
C VAL A 72 -13.06 0.00 27.23
N VAL A 73 -13.22 1.18 27.80
CA VAL A 73 -13.85 1.35 29.12
C VAL A 73 -14.51 2.72 29.22
N ASP A 74 -15.69 2.75 29.80
CA ASP A 74 -16.47 3.97 30.02
C ASP A 74 -16.12 4.58 31.38
N TYR A 75 -16.25 5.90 31.49
CA TYR A 75 -15.96 6.65 32.70
C TYR A 75 -16.72 7.97 32.78
N ASP A 76 -16.84 8.47 34.00
CA ASP A 76 -17.32 9.81 34.32
C ASP A 76 -16.23 10.63 35.02
N VAL A 77 -16.41 11.96 35.02
CA VAL A 77 -15.67 12.86 35.92
C VAL A 77 -16.62 13.33 37.02
N ARG A 78 -16.34 12.97 38.27
CA ARG A 78 -17.15 13.32 39.46
C ARG A 78 -16.23 13.89 40.53
N ASP A 79 -16.60 15.03 41.10
CA ASP A 79 -15.84 15.71 42.17
C ASP A 79 -14.34 15.88 41.89
N GLY A 80 -13.98 16.11 40.62
CA GLY A 80 -12.59 16.28 40.19
C GLY A 80 -11.80 14.97 40.08
N GLU A 81 -12.46 13.82 40.10
CA GLU A 81 -11.86 12.50 39.91
C GLU A 81 -12.46 11.79 38.68
N VAL A 82 -11.67 10.91 38.06
CA VAL A 82 -12.15 9.98 37.04
C VAL A 82 -12.69 8.75 37.73
N VAL A 83 -13.96 8.44 37.49
CA VAL A 83 -14.64 7.24 38.01
C VAL A 83 -14.87 6.29 36.86
N TRP A 84 -14.14 5.17 36.85
CA TRP A 84 -14.27 4.12 35.85
C TRP A 84 -15.55 3.30 36.07
N ASP A 85 -16.30 3.05 35.01
CA ASP A 85 -17.29 1.98 34.98
C ASP A 85 -16.60 0.67 34.59
N LEU A 86 -16.18 -0.11 35.58
CA LEU A 86 -15.45 -1.36 35.34
C LEU A 86 -16.33 -2.46 34.74
N ASP A 87 -17.66 -2.38 34.86
CA ASP A 87 -18.57 -3.34 34.23
C ASP A 87 -18.60 -3.15 32.70
N SER A 88 -18.27 -1.94 32.22
CA SER A 88 -18.13 -1.63 30.79
C SER A 88 -16.80 -2.10 30.19
N LEU A 89 -15.83 -2.56 30.99
CA LEU A 89 -14.48 -2.89 30.54
C LEU A 89 -14.51 -4.02 29.52
N LYS A 90 -14.11 -3.71 28.29
CA LYS A 90 -13.94 -4.65 27.18
C LYS A 90 -12.49 -4.71 26.76
N ILE A 91 -12.00 -5.92 26.64
CA ILE A 91 -10.62 -6.23 26.25
C ILE A 91 -10.68 -7.22 25.09
N GLU A 92 -9.98 -6.88 24.01
CA GLU A 92 -9.66 -7.82 22.94
C GLU A 92 -8.17 -8.10 22.93
N VAL A 93 -7.82 -9.33 22.60
CA VAL A 93 -6.46 -9.85 22.62
C VAL A 93 -6.17 -10.54 21.30
N PHE A 94 -5.05 -10.18 20.68
CA PHE A 94 -4.53 -10.74 19.45
C PHE A 94 -3.13 -11.25 19.75
N LYS A 95 -2.98 -12.58 19.76
CA LYS A 95 -1.67 -13.20 19.96
C LYS A 95 -0.84 -13.09 18.70
N ARG A 96 0.42 -12.70 18.86
CA ARG A 96 1.38 -12.73 17.76
C ARG A 96 1.68 -14.18 17.40
N ILE A 97 1.57 -14.50 16.13
CA ILE A 97 2.10 -15.76 15.59
C ILE A 97 3.63 -15.61 15.53
N PRO A 98 4.42 -16.56 16.05
CA PRO A 98 5.87 -16.56 15.89
C PRO A 98 6.28 -16.46 14.43
N GLU A 99 7.35 -15.73 14.15
CA GLU A 99 7.79 -15.47 12.78
C GLU A 99 8.20 -16.75 12.06
N GLU A 100 8.74 -17.70 12.81
CA GLU A 100 9.15 -19.02 12.33
C GLU A 100 7.99 -19.80 11.69
N GLU A 101 6.74 -19.54 12.10
CA GLU A 101 5.56 -20.25 11.57
C GLU A 101 5.11 -19.74 10.20
N TYR A 102 5.44 -18.49 9.83
CA TYR A 102 4.97 -17.89 8.58
C TYR A 102 6.08 -17.36 7.68
N ALA A 103 7.33 -17.28 8.14
CA ALA A 103 8.44 -16.74 7.36
C ALA A 103 8.67 -17.48 6.03
N GLU A 104 8.56 -18.81 6.05
CA GLU A 104 8.68 -19.62 4.84
C GLU A 104 7.51 -19.39 3.88
N ILE A 105 6.27 -19.36 4.41
CA ILE A 105 5.05 -19.08 3.63
C ILE A 105 5.17 -17.71 2.94
N VAL A 106 5.64 -16.69 3.65
CA VAL A 106 5.87 -15.35 3.09
C VAL A 106 6.92 -15.42 1.99
N ARG A 107 8.06 -16.06 2.24
CA ARG A 107 9.16 -16.18 1.26
C ARG A 107 8.71 -16.89 -0.02
N GLU A 108 7.98 -18.00 0.10
CA GLU A 108 7.43 -18.75 -1.04
C GLU A 108 6.40 -17.93 -1.80
N SER A 109 5.55 -17.18 -1.09
CA SER A 109 4.52 -16.34 -1.71
C SER A 109 5.14 -15.19 -2.52
N VAL A 110 6.20 -14.56 -2.00
CA VAL A 110 6.95 -13.52 -2.72
C VAL A 110 7.56 -14.10 -4.00
N LYS A 111 8.29 -15.22 -3.91
CA LYS A 111 8.88 -15.88 -5.08
C LYS A 111 7.84 -16.22 -6.15
N ARG A 112 6.67 -16.71 -5.75
CA ARG A 112 5.60 -17.04 -6.69
C ARG A 112 5.07 -15.80 -7.41
N ILE A 113 5.01 -14.65 -6.76
CA ILE A 113 4.59 -13.39 -7.40
C ILE A 113 5.68 -12.93 -8.37
N GLU A 114 6.96 -12.96 -7.97
CA GLU A 114 8.08 -12.64 -8.86
C GLU A 114 8.08 -13.56 -10.10
N GLU A 115 7.87 -14.86 -9.94
CA GLU A 115 7.72 -15.81 -11.06
C GLU A 115 6.52 -15.49 -11.95
N LEU A 116 5.40 -15.03 -11.38
CA LEU A 116 4.21 -14.64 -12.16
C LEU A 116 4.41 -13.33 -12.91
N GLU A 117 5.06 -12.34 -12.29
CA GLU A 117 5.43 -11.07 -12.91
C GLU A 117 6.46 -11.29 -14.02
N GLU A 118 7.50 -12.10 -13.78
CA GLU A 118 8.44 -12.55 -14.81
C GLU A 118 7.71 -13.27 -15.95
N VAL A 119 6.70 -14.13 -15.66
CA VAL A 119 5.92 -14.80 -16.71
C VAL A 119 4.99 -13.84 -17.47
N GLU A 120 4.46 -12.79 -16.83
CA GLU A 120 3.68 -11.75 -17.52
C GLU A 120 4.55 -10.83 -18.38
N GLU A 121 5.73 -10.43 -17.90
CA GLU A 121 6.74 -9.71 -18.68
C GLU A 121 7.25 -10.58 -19.85
N VAL A 122 7.51 -11.88 -19.62
CA VAL A 122 7.89 -12.85 -20.66
C VAL A 122 6.76 -13.10 -21.68
N ARG A 123 5.52 -12.66 -21.43
CA ARG A 123 4.43 -12.74 -22.42
C ARG A 123 4.28 -11.50 -23.30
N MET A 124 4.99 -10.39 -23.01
CA MET A 124 5.02 -9.26 -23.93
C MET A 124 5.88 -9.60 -25.14
N ARG A 125 5.23 -9.73 -26.30
CA ARG A 125 5.89 -9.99 -27.57
C ARG A 125 5.76 -8.78 -28.47
N ILE A 126 6.87 -8.37 -29.07
CA ILE A 126 6.94 -7.27 -30.02
C ILE A 126 7.11 -7.87 -31.42
N GLU A 127 6.03 -7.89 -32.19
CA GLU A 127 6.00 -8.50 -33.52
C GLU A 127 6.09 -7.40 -34.59
N ARG A 128 7.04 -7.51 -35.52
CA ARG A 128 7.10 -6.61 -36.68
C ARG A 128 5.93 -6.93 -37.61
N VAL A 129 5.06 -5.95 -37.85
CA VAL A 129 3.85 -6.16 -38.67
C VAL A 129 3.89 -5.45 -40.01
N GLY A 130 4.79 -4.49 -40.22
CA GLY A 130 4.84 -3.78 -41.49
C GLY A 130 5.95 -2.77 -41.62
N LYS A 131 5.91 -2.05 -42.73
CA LYS A 131 6.76 -0.91 -43.02
C LYS A 131 5.91 0.16 -43.69
N THR A 132 6.12 1.42 -43.35
CA THR A 132 5.43 2.55 -43.99
C THR A 132 6.13 2.89 -45.30
N ASP A 133 5.43 3.59 -46.20
CA ASP A 133 6.02 4.10 -47.45
C ASP A 133 7.21 5.06 -47.22
N LEU A 134 7.25 5.70 -46.05
CA LEU A 134 8.31 6.62 -45.64
C LEU A 134 9.51 5.91 -44.98
N GLY A 135 9.43 4.59 -44.82
CA GLY A 135 10.54 3.80 -44.33
C GLY A 135 10.49 3.44 -42.85
N ASP A 136 9.47 3.89 -42.11
CA ASP A 136 9.28 3.53 -40.70
C ASP A 136 8.87 2.06 -40.58
N VAL A 137 9.24 1.42 -39.47
CA VAL A 137 8.86 0.04 -39.18
C VAL A 137 7.79 0.04 -38.10
N VAL A 138 6.70 -0.70 -38.36
CA VAL A 138 5.57 -0.81 -37.43
C VAL A 138 5.66 -2.13 -36.68
N TYR A 139 5.51 -2.07 -35.37
CA TYR A 139 5.49 -3.22 -34.47
C TYR A 139 4.18 -3.27 -33.70
N GLU A 140 3.69 -4.47 -33.43
CA GLU A 140 2.60 -4.74 -32.49
C GLU A 140 3.15 -5.24 -31.17
N VAL A 141 2.60 -4.73 -30.08
CA VAL A 141 2.90 -5.20 -28.73
C VAL A 141 1.74 -6.07 -28.26
N ARG A 142 2.03 -7.31 -27.89
CA ARG A 142 1.03 -8.33 -27.53
C ARG A 142 1.33 -8.91 -26.17
N VAL A 143 0.31 -9.15 -25.36
CA VAL A 143 0.40 -9.93 -24.11
C VAL A 143 -0.39 -11.21 -24.31
N GLY A 144 0.29 -12.35 -24.37
CA GLY A 144 -0.35 -13.61 -24.80
C GLY A 144 -0.83 -13.50 -26.25
N ASP A 145 -2.13 -13.64 -26.49
CA ASP A 145 -2.76 -13.48 -27.82
C ASP A 145 -3.42 -12.10 -28.01
N GLU A 146 -3.58 -11.33 -26.94
CA GLU A 146 -4.21 -10.01 -26.97
C GLU A 146 -3.21 -8.95 -27.45
N LYS A 147 -3.61 -8.17 -28.46
CA LYS A 147 -2.85 -6.97 -28.85
C LYS A 147 -3.11 -5.87 -27.83
N VAL A 148 -2.04 -5.38 -27.22
CA VAL A 148 -2.10 -4.35 -26.18
C VAL A 148 -1.50 -3.03 -26.62
N GLY A 149 -0.79 -2.96 -27.75
CA GLY A 149 -0.29 -1.70 -28.27
C GLY A 149 0.39 -1.78 -29.63
N ALA A 150 0.97 -0.65 -30.04
CA ALA A 150 1.71 -0.51 -31.29
C ALA A 150 2.85 0.49 -31.16
N LEU A 151 3.96 0.21 -31.85
CA LEU A 151 5.13 1.07 -31.94
C LEU A 151 5.44 1.39 -33.40
N VAL A 152 5.98 2.58 -33.62
CA VAL A 152 6.61 3.01 -34.88
C VAL A 152 8.07 3.32 -34.58
N LEU A 153 8.96 2.63 -35.29
CA LEU A 153 10.39 2.88 -35.30
C LEU A 153 10.76 3.64 -36.58
N THR A 154 11.28 4.84 -36.42
CA THR A 154 11.92 5.60 -37.51
C THR A 154 13.43 5.30 -37.46
N PRO A 155 13.97 4.48 -38.38
CA PRO A 155 15.39 4.13 -38.39
C PRO A 155 16.26 5.33 -38.80
N LEU A 156 17.38 5.50 -38.12
CA LEU A 156 18.44 6.46 -38.41
C LEU A 156 19.77 5.69 -38.53
N ASN A 157 20.88 6.39 -38.82
CA ASN A 157 22.18 5.76 -39.01
C ASN A 157 22.72 5.17 -37.70
N GLY A 158 22.47 3.88 -37.47
CA GLY A 158 22.94 3.12 -36.29
C GLY A 158 22.02 3.24 -35.05
N GLU A 159 21.03 4.11 -35.09
CA GLU A 159 20.09 4.38 -34.00
C GLU A 159 18.66 4.49 -34.56
N GLY A 160 17.65 4.50 -33.71
CA GLY A 160 16.26 4.68 -34.12
C GLY A 160 15.48 5.56 -33.17
N ILE A 161 14.36 6.12 -33.64
CA ILE A 161 13.39 6.82 -32.80
C ILE A 161 12.12 5.99 -32.73
N VAL A 162 11.75 5.59 -31.52
CA VAL A 162 10.55 4.80 -31.22
C VAL A 162 9.48 5.72 -30.65
N ARG A 163 8.26 5.53 -31.13
CA ARG A 163 7.04 6.20 -30.69
C ARG A 163 5.90 5.19 -30.66
N GLY A 164 4.91 5.37 -29.82
CA GLY A 164 3.85 4.38 -29.72
C GLY A 164 2.89 4.62 -28.57
N ALA A 165 2.03 3.64 -28.35
CA ALA A 165 1.14 3.61 -27.20
C ALA A 165 0.79 2.17 -26.82
N LEU A 166 0.44 1.99 -25.54
CA LEU A 166 0.01 0.74 -24.93
C LEU A 166 -1.30 0.99 -24.17
N LEU A 167 -2.18 0.00 -24.14
CA LEU A 167 -3.41 -0.02 -23.35
C LEU A 167 -3.24 -0.77 -22.03
N ARG A 168 -2.34 -1.76 -21.99
CA ARG A 168 -2.07 -2.59 -20.81
C ARG A 168 -0.56 -2.65 -20.53
N PRO A 169 -0.13 -2.77 -19.25
CA PRO A 169 -0.97 -2.88 -18.04
C PRO A 169 -1.74 -1.59 -17.69
N ASN A 170 -1.24 -0.43 -18.11
CA ASN A 170 -1.94 0.86 -18.01
C ASN A 170 -1.85 1.61 -19.36
N PRO A 171 -2.80 2.51 -19.68
CA PRO A 171 -2.71 3.34 -20.87
C PRO A 171 -1.54 4.32 -20.81
N VAL A 172 -0.59 4.19 -21.74
CA VAL A 172 0.61 5.05 -21.81
C VAL A 172 0.94 5.45 -23.25
N ILE A 173 1.56 6.62 -23.40
CA ILE A 173 2.09 7.13 -24.66
C ILE A 173 3.61 7.19 -24.60
N ILE A 174 4.24 6.56 -25.58
CA ILE A 174 5.68 6.62 -25.85
C ILE A 174 5.90 7.74 -26.86
N GLU A 175 6.37 8.90 -26.40
CA GLU A 175 6.43 10.11 -27.24
C GLU A 175 7.55 10.06 -28.28
N ARG A 176 8.81 10.06 -27.84
CA ARG A 176 10.01 9.93 -28.68
C ARG A 176 11.16 9.37 -27.84
N VAL A 177 11.46 8.10 -28.01
CA VAL A 177 12.58 7.44 -27.34
C VAL A 177 13.64 7.07 -28.36
N LYS A 178 14.88 7.43 -28.07
CA LYS A 178 16.02 7.06 -28.89
C LYS A 178 16.48 5.66 -28.47
N VAL A 179 16.66 4.76 -29.43
CA VAL A 179 17.10 3.38 -29.21
C VAL A 179 18.32 3.06 -30.07
N SER A 180 19.13 2.12 -29.62
CA SER A 180 20.17 1.53 -30.47
C SER A 180 19.53 0.59 -31.51
N MET A 181 20.12 0.52 -32.71
CA MET A 181 19.75 -0.53 -33.67
C MET A 181 20.45 -1.87 -33.35
N GLU A 182 21.48 -1.86 -32.49
CA GLU A 182 22.09 -3.07 -31.93
C GLU A 182 21.16 -3.64 -30.85
N ASN A 183 20.80 -4.94 -30.95
CA ASN A 183 19.84 -5.60 -30.05
C ASN A 183 18.46 -4.92 -30.00
N LEU A 184 17.96 -4.47 -31.16
CA LEU A 184 16.72 -3.71 -31.29
C LEU A 184 15.50 -4.32 -30.56
N GLU A 185 15.36 -5.65 -30.55
CA GLU A 185 14.24 -6.31 -29.86
C GLU A 185 14.25 -6.07 -28.34
N GLU A 186 15.41 -6.19 -27.71
CA GLU A 186 15.59 -5.93 -26.27
C GLU A 186 15.40 -4.43 -25.95
N GLU A 187 15.90 -3.55 -26.83
CA GLU A 187 15.71 -2.11 -26.69
C GLU A 187 14.22 -1.71 -26.81
N LEU A 188 13.46 -2.34 -27.71
CA LEU A 188 12.03 -2.09 -27.85
C LEU A 188 11.24 -2.57 -26.62
N LEU A 189 11.62 -3.70 -26.01
CA LEU A 189 11.03 -4.18 -24.76
C LEU A 189 11.25 -3.17 -23.63
N LYS A 190 12.48 -2.70 -23.44
CA LYS A 190 12.79 -1.65 -22.44
C LYS A 190 11.98 -0.37 -22.65
N VAL A 191 11.72 0.02 -23.91
CA VAL A 191 10.89 1.20 -24.21
C VAL A 191 9.46 0.99 -23.72
N VAL A 192 8.89 -0.19 -23.97
CA VAL A 192 7.52 -0.56 -23.57
C VAL A 192 7.38 -0.62 -22.06
N GLU A 193 8.40 -1.11 -21.36
CA GLU A 193 8.41 -1.27 -19.90
C GLU A 193 8.67 0.04 -19.15
N GLU A 194 9.67 0.83 -19.58
CA GLU A 194 10.17 1.94 -18.77
C GLU A 194 9.76 3.34 -19.26
N LYS A 195 9.30 3.48 -20.50
CA LYS A 195 9.21 4.79 -21.15
C LYS A 195 7.77 5.08 -21.56
N GLY A 196 7.07 5.88 -20.77
CA GLY A 196 5.75 6.34 -21.19
C GLY A 196 5.15 7.38 -20.26
N ARG A 197 4.37 8.29 -20.84
CA ARG A 197 3.50 9.18 -20.07
C ARG A 197 2.14 8.49 -19.90
N VAL A 198 1.69 8.34 -18.66
CA VAL A 198 0.34 7.84 -18.34
C VAL A 198 -0.70 8.74 -19.00
N THR A 199 -1.72 8.13 -19.59
CA THR A 199 -2.78 8.83 -20.29
C THR A 199 -4.15 8.17 -20.09
N GLU A 200 -5.20 8.72 -20.70
CA GLU A 200 -6.51 8.10 -20.79
C GLU A 200 -6.56 7.01 -21.89
N GLU A 201 -7.34 5.97 -21.65
CA GLU A 201 -7.48 4.81 -22.54
C GLU A 201 -7.90 5.20 -23.97
N GLU A 202 -8.81 6.16 -24.12
CA GLU A 202 -9.26 6.64 -25.43
C GLU A 202 -8.15 7.36 -26.23
N GLU A 203 -7.22 8.03 -25.56
CA GLU A 203 -6.09 8.68 -26.23
C GLU A 203 -5.07 7.64 -26.70
N ALA A 204 -4.71 6.69 -25.85
CA ALA A 204 -3.80 5.59 -26.21
C ALA A 204 -4.38 4.74 -27.35
N ARG A 205 -5.68 4.40 -27.30
CA ARG A 205 -6.37 3.64 -28.34
C ARG A 205 -6.32 4.33 -29.70
N ARG A 206 -6.58 5.65 -29.74
CA ARG A 206 -6.50 6.44 -30.98
C ARG A 206 -5.11 6.38 -31.61
N ILE A 207 -4.05 6.55 -30.80
CA ILE A 207 -2.67 6.48 -31.28
C ILE A 207 -2.34 5.09 -31.85
N ILE A 208 -2.78 4.03 -31.18
CA ILE A 208 -2.59 2.65 -31.66
C ILE A 208 -3.26 2.47 -33.03
N GLU A 209 -4.52 2.85 -33.16
CA GLU A 209 -5.26 2.75 -34.44
C GLU A 209 -4.63 3.59 -35.55
N ASP A 210 -4.13 4.79 -35.24
CA ASP A 210 -3.44 5.66 -36.20
C ASP A 210 -2.16 5.02 -36.70
N ILE A 211 -1.34 4.47 -35.80
CA ILE A 211 -0.11 3.74 -36.14
C ILE A 211 -0.42 2.55 -37.04
N GLU A 212 -1.49 1.80 -36.74
CA GLU A 212 -1.89 0.66 -37.55
C GLU A 212 -2.30 1.05 -38.96
N ARG A 213 -2.97 2.19 -39.14
CA ARG A 213 -3.38 2.67 -40.46
C ARG A 213 -2.18 3.08 -41.33
N MET A 214 -1.01 3.26 -40.75
CA MET A 214 0.23 3.55 -41.47
C MET A 214 0.86 2.31 -42.11
N LYS A 215 0.42 1.09 -41.76
CA LYS A 215 0.98 -0.15 -42.33
C LYS A 215 0.58 -0.29 -43.81
N ALA A 216 1.58 -0.43 -44.67
CA ALA A 216 1.42 -0.82 -46.08
C ALA A 216 1.38 -2.34 -46.23
#